data_AF-A0A3D2UM15-F1
#
_entry.id   AF-A0A3D2UM15-F1
#
_cell.length_a   1.000
_cell.length_b   1.000
_cell.length_c   1.000
_cell.angle_alpha   90.00
_cell.angle_beta   90.00
_cell.angle_gamma   90.00
#
_symmetry.space_group_name_H-M   'P 1'
#
loop_
_entity.id
_entity.type
_entity.pdbx_description
1 polymer ?
#
loop_
_entity_poly.entity_id
_entity_poly.type
_entity_poly.pdbx_seq_one_letter_code
_entity_poly.pdbx_strand_id
1 'polypeptide(L)'
;MKRIYVLFFITALLLSSCNLPSASSPESAEAVQTSAALTVEAALKTPLASPTLASTSNDAQATSDNSSSGEPFASFEDVTNCRTGPGVNYERITQITPQDAVEIIGFYPPNYWVVMTDAGPCWVAGEFVTPSGSLAAVPTVTAPPTPQGGAPDNVSLQQWNIDCNYATNEANVTIRWTDKEDESGYRVFRNNELIAELVANSNTFTETISLLSGQSVGYYVVAFNSAGDTSSKSITLTC
;
A
#
# COMPACT_ATOMS: atom_id res chain seq x y z
N MET A 1 59.88 -30.07 -26.24
CA MET A 1 58.58 -29.85 -25.58
C MET A 1 57.48 -29.90 -26.63
N LYS A 2 56.40 -30.67 -26.37
CA LYS A 2 54.99 -30.55 -26.81
C LYS A 2 54.71 -30.45 -28.34
N ARG A 3 54.26 -31.53 -29.01
CA ARG A 3 52.88 -32.09 -29.12
C ARG A 3 51.86 -31.15 -29.78
N ILE A 4 51.47 -31.46 -31.03
CA ILE A 4 50.17 -31.07 -31.62
C ILE A 4 49.58 -32.34 -32.25
N TYR A 5 48.48 -32.82 -31.67
CA TYR A 5 47.76 -34.03 -32.05
C TYR A 5 46.49 -33.67 -32.83
N VAL A 6 46.38 -34.26 -34.02
CA VAL A 6 45.25 -35.03 -34.55
C VAL A 6 43.85 -34.37 -34.60
N LEU A 7 43.50 -34.06 -35.85
CA LEU A 7 42.17 -33.91 -36.43
C LEU A 7 41.35 -35.23 -36.39
N PHE A 8 40.02 -35.07 -36.27
CA PHE A 8 38.94 -35.79 -36.99
C PHE A 8 38.21 -37.04 -36.43
N PHE A 9 36.93 -37.10 -36.85
CA PHE A 9 35.90 -38.17 -36.81
C PHE A 9 35.10 -38.31 -35.51
N ILE A 10 33.94 -37.65 -35.37
CA ILE A 10 32.59 -37.98 -35.92
C ILE A 10 32.10 -39.37 -35.48
N THR A 11 31.07 -39.45 -34.63
CA THR A 11 29.74 -40.05 -34.89
C THR A 11 28.95 -40.39 -33.60
N ALA A 12 27.62 -40.23 -33.71
CA ALA A 12 26.55 -41.00 -33.07
C ALA A 12 26.04 -40.63 -31.65
N LEU A 13 25.15 -39.63 -31.65
CA LEU A 13 23.76 -39.69 -31.16
C LEU A 13 23.27 -41.08 -30.69
N LEU A 14 22.72 -41.20 -29.47
CA LEU A 14 21.56 -42.06 -29.15
C LEU A 14 20.88 -41.61 -27.84
N LEU A 15 19.55 -41.60 -27.90
CA LEU A 15 18.58 -41.11 -26.93
C LEU A 15 18.42 -42.04 -25.72
N SER A 16 18.07 -41.49 -24.55
CA SER A 16 17.21 -42.18 -23.56
C SER A 16 16.53 -41.18 -22.63
N SER A 17 15.26 -40.95 -22.92
CA SER A 17 14.24 -40.28 -22.13
C SER A 17 13.71 -41.17 -21.00
N CYS A 18 12.89 -40.56 -20.15
CA CYS A 18 11.96 -41.13 -19.16
C CYS A 18 12.51 -41.38 -17.75
N ASN A 19 12.20 -40.45 -16.86
CA ASN A 19 11.77 -40.80 -15.51
C ASN A 19 10.71 -39.80 -15.03
N LEU A 20 9.44 -40.12 -15.29
CA LEU A 20 8.28 -39.58 -14.59
C LEU A 20 8.11 -40.37 -13.28
N PRO A 21 8.06 -39.73 -12.11
CA PRO A 21 7.37 -40.30 -10.97
C PRO A 21 5.87 -39.99 -11.07
N SER A 22 5.11 -41.08 -11.00
CA SER A 22 3.65 -41.16 -11.02
C SER A 22 2.94 -40.22 -10.06
N ALA A 23 1.81 -39.69 -10.54
CA ALA A 23 0.75 -39.18 -9.68
C ALA A 23 0.14 -40.34 -8.89
N SER A 24 0.14 -40.22 -7.56
CA SER A 24 -0.72 -40.98 -6.67
C SER A 24 -1.57 -40.00 -5.84
N SER A 25 -2.87 -40.27 -5.89
CA SER A 25 -4.04 -39.67 -5.21
C SER A 25 -3.83 -39.32 -3.72
N PRO A 26 -4.67 -38.46 -3.09
CA PRO A 26 -6.07 -38.85 -2.82
C PRO A 26 -7.13 -37.75 -3.00
N GLU A 27 -8.26 -38.21 -3.53
CA GLU A 27 -9.62 -37.85 -3.11
C GLU A 27 -9.72 -37.78 -1.58
N SER A 28 -10.04 -36.62 -1.05
CA SER A 28 -10.74 -36.48 0.22
C SER A 28 -11.55 -35.19 0.19
N ALA A 29 -12.86 -35.37 0.16
CA ALA A 29 -13.84 -34.36 0.47
C ALA A 29 -13.48 -33.65 1.77
N GLU A 30 -13.69 -32.34 1.82
CA GLU A 30 -14.34 -31.72 2.96
C GLU A 30 -14.88 -30.35 2.58
N ALA A 31 -16.20 -30.29 2.51
CA ALA A 31 -16.96 -29.07 2.56
C ALA A 31 -16.76 -28.45 3.95
N VAL A 32 -16.14 -27.28 4.01
CA VAL A 32 -16.27 -26.40 5.19
C VAL A 32 -17.25 -25.31 4.80
N GLN A 33 -18.52 -25.60 5.05
CA GLN A 33 -19.58 -24.60 5.09
C GLN A 33 -19.34 -23.72 6.31
N THR A 34 -19.20 -22.42 6.07
CA THR A 34 -19.26 -21.37 7.09
C THR A 34 -20.63 -21.39 7.75
N SER A 35 -20.71 -22.03 8.91
CA SER A 35 -21.86 -22.03 9.82
C SER A 35 -21.65 -20.97 10.90
N ALA A 36 -22.33 -19.82 10.76
CA ALA A 36 -22.82 -18.99 11.86
C ALA A 36 -23.62 -17.80 11.29
N ALA A 37 -24.83 -18.07 10.81
CA ALA A 37 -25.84 -17.03 10.67
C ALA A 37 -26.74 -17.04 11.92
N LEU A 38 -26.78 -15.87 12.56
CA LEU A 38 -27.68 -15.37 13.60
C LEU A 38 -28.87 -16.26 14.00
N THR A 39 -28.94 -16.59 15.29
CA THR A 39 -30.21 -16.77 16.02
C THR A 39 -30.15 -16.02 17.35
N VAL A 40 -30.49 -14.74 17.32
CA VAL A 40 -30.90 -14.01 18.54
C VAL A 40 -32.23 -13.30 18.26
N GLU A 41 -33.29 -14.09 18.13
CA GLU A 41 -34.67 -13.62 18.30
C GLU A 41 -35.42 -14.65 19.13
N ALA A 42 -35.19 -14.62 20.44
CA ALA A 42 -36.02 -15.31 21.43
C ALA A 42 -35.89 -14.61 22.80
N ALA A 43 -36.28 -13.34 22.87
CA ALA A 43 -36.53 -12.65 24.12
C ALA A 43 -37.77 -11.75 23.99
N LEU A 44 -38.89 -12.35 23.57
CA LEU A 44 -40.19 -11.70 23.66
C LEU A 44 -41.21 -12.70 24.23
N LYS A 45 -41.88 -12.27 25.30
CA LYS A 45 -42.89 -12.96 26.15
C LYS A 45 -42.22 -13.73 27.30
N THR A 46 -42.39 -13.32 28.56
CA THR A 46 -43.65 -13.18 29.33
C THR A 46 -43.34 -12.52 30.70
N PRO A 47 -44.30 -12.24 31.60
CA PRO A 47 -45.39 -11.26 31.59
C PRO A 47 -45.17 -10.05 32.53
N LEU A 48 -46.02 -9.05 32.29
CA LEU A 48 -46.37 -7.88 33.09
C LEU A 48 -46.65 -8.22 34.57
N ALA A 49 -45.84 -7.68 35.47
CA ALA A 49 -46.22 -7.39 36.86
C ALA A 49 -45.94 -5.90 37.13
N SER A 50 -47.04 -5.16 37.30
CA SER A 50 -47.07 -3.75 37.65
C SER A 50 -46.79 -3.55 39.14
N PRO A 51 -45.95 -2.59 39.53
CA PRO A 51 -46.07 -1.94 40.82
C PRO A 51 -46.53 -0.48 40.63
N THR A 52 -47.78 -0.27 41.00
CA THR A 52 -48.34 0.86 41.77
C THR A 52 -47.45 2.10 41.94
N LEU A 53 -47.97 3.22 41.41
CA LEU A 53 -47.57 4.59 41.77
C LEU A 53 -47.62 4.80 43.29
N ALA A 54 -46.48 5.20 43.86
CA ALA A 54 -46.43 5.92 45.12
C ALA A 54 -45.63 7.20 44.91
N SER A 55 -46.34 8.33 44.88
CA SER A 55 -45.76 9.66 44.97
C SER A 55 -45.18 9.86 46.36
N THR A 56 -43.94 10.27 46.47
CA THR A 56 -43.44 10.94 47.67
C THR A 56 -42.50 12.05 47.24
N SER A 57 -43.04 13.27 47.29
CA SER A 57 -42.31 14.52 47.25
C SER A 57 -41.33 14.58 48.42
N ASN A 58 -40.05 14.72 48.13
CA ASN A 58 -39.11 15.35 49.04
C ASN A 58 -38.33 16.39 48.24
N ASP A 59 -38.76 17.65 48.38
CA ASP A 59 -37.90 18.80 48.22
C ASP A 59 -36.68 18.61 49.15
N ALA A 60 -35.56 18.26 48.55
CA ALA A 60 -34.25 18.51 49.11
C ALA A 60 -33.50 19.38 48.11
N GLN A 61 -33.68 20.68 48.30
CA GLN A 61 -32.86 21.74 47.76
C GLN A 61 -31.39 21.47 48.13
N ALA A 62 -30.66 20.86 47.20
CA ALA A 62 -29.20 20.86 47.20
C ALA A 62 -28.76 21.95 46.22
N THR A 63 -28.21 23.00 46.81
CA THR A 63 -27.49 24.09 46.17
C THR A 63 -26.39 23.55 45.26
N SER A 64 -26.24 24.21 44.09
CA SER A 64 -25.07 24.25 43.22
C SER A 64 -23.80 23.65 43.81
N ASP A 65 -23.25 22.64 43.13
CA ASP A 65 -21.79 22.57 42.99
C ASP A 65 -21.36 21.93 41.66
N ASN A 66 -20.72 22.81 40.88
CA ASN A 66 -19.51 22.56 40.09
C ASN A 66 -19.64 21.76 38.78
N SER A 67 -19.70 22.50 37.67
CA SER A 67 -19.17 22.06 36.38
C SER A 67 -17.68 21.71 36.53
N SER A 68 -17.38 20.46 36.91
CA SER A 68 -16.10 19.86 36.55
C SER A 68 -16.22 19.33 35.12
N SER A 69 -16.43 20.25 34.16
CA SER A 69 -16.11 19.95 32.77
C SER A 69 -14.58 20.00 32.67
N GLY A 70 -13.92 18.97 33.21
CA GLY A 70 -12.48 18.81 33.07
C GLY A 70 -12.14 18.80 31.59
N GLU A 71 -11.09 19.52 31.22
CA GLU A 71 -10.55 19.52 29.87
C GLU A 71 -10.31 18.06 29.42
N PRO A 72 -10.68 17.69 28.19
CA PRO A 72 -10.50 16.34 27.71
C PRO A 72 -9.01 16.03 27.54
N PHE A 73 -8.53 14.93 28.11
CA PHE A 73 -7.14 14.52 28.01
C PHE A 73 -7.00 13.02 27.70
N ALA A 74 -5.89 12.66 27.06
CA ALA A 74 -5.51 11.31 26.71
C ALA A 74 -4.36 10.86 27.61
N SER A 75 -4.40 9.60 28.03
CA SER A 75 -3.31 8.91 28.71
C SER A 75 -2.95 7.62 27.96
N PHE A 76 -1.70 7.17 28.10
CA PHE A 76 -1.13 6.08 27.30
C PHE A 76 -0.46 5.05 28.21
N GLU A 77 -0.68 3.76 27.94
CA GLU A 77 -0.04 2.65 28.68
C GLU A 77 1.35 2.33 28.11
N ASP A 78 1.52 2.51 26.79
CA ASP A 78 2.76 2.26 26.05
C ASP A 78 3.18 3.48 25.22
N VAL A 79 4.43 3.47 24.75
CA VAL A 79 4.95 4.50 23.85
C VAL A 79 4.12 4.53 22.57
N THR A 80 3.44 5.65 22.34
CA THR A 80 2.49 5.80 21.24
C THR A 80 3.04 6.74 20.17
N ASN A 81 2.99 6.31 18.91
CA ASN A 81 3.43 7.14 17.79
C ASN A 81 2.40 8.27 17.55
N CYS A 82 2.86 9.52 17.55
CA CYS A 82 2.06 10.66 17.14
C CYS A 82 2.40 11.05 15.70
N ARG A 83 1.39 11.05 14.83
CA ARG A 83 1.57 11.19 13.36
C ARG A 83 0.91 12.44 12.80
N THR A 84 1.25 12.80 11.57
CA THR A 84 0.62 13.92 10.84
C THR A 84 -0.82 13.63 10.41
N GLY A 85 -1.28 12.39 10.51
CA GLY A 85 -2.65 11.97 10.20
C GLY A 85 -2.92 10.52 10.63
N PRO A 86 -4.10 9.98 10.32
CA PRO A 86 -4.53 8.67 10.82
C PRO A 86 -3.83 7.51 10.09
N GLY A 87 -3.04 6.73 10.83
CA GLY A 87 -2.48 5.46 10.36
C GLY A 87 -1.04 5.54 9.88
N VAL A 88 -0.49 4.39 9.48
CA VAL A 88 0.96 4.21 9.28
C VAL A 88 1.52 4.92 8.04
N ASN A 89 0.66 5.25 7.07
CA ASN A 89 1.03 6.00 5.85
C ASN A 89 1.32 7.48 6.11
N TYR A 90 1.01 7.97 7.32
CA TYR A 90 1.33 9.33 7.73
C TYR A 90 2.65 9.36 8.48
N GLU A 91 3.46 10.40 8.27
CA GLU A 91 4.75 10.56 8.93
C GLU A 91 4.59 10.65 10.46
N ARG A 92 5.50 10.01 11.20
CA ARG A 92 5.58 10.15 12.66
C ARG A 92 6.40 11.38 13.01
N ILE A 93 5.78 12.33 13.72
CA ILE A 93 6.46 13.57 14.13
C ILE A 93 7.07 13.45 15.53
N THR A 94 6.46 12.65 16.42
CA THR A 94 6.96 12.40 17.77
C THR A 94 6.43 11.09 18.33
N GLN A 95 6.88 10.73 19.52
CA GLN A 95 6.34 9.63 20.33
C GLN A 95 5.95 10.17 21.70
N ILE A 96 4.78 9.75 22.19
CA ILE A 96 4.27 10.09 23.51
C ILE A 96 4.63 8.94 24.45
N THR A 97 5.20 9.24 25.62
CA THR A 97 5.60 8.21 26.58
C THR A 97 4.51 7.94 27.63
N PRO A 98 4.50 6.73 28.23
CA PRO A 98 3.60 6.44 29.34
C PRO A 98 3.85 7.40 30.50
N GLN A 99 2.77 7.91 31.11
CA GLN A 99 2.69 8.95 32.16
C GLN A 99 2.47 10.39 31.67
N ASP A 100 2.61 10.66 30.37
CA ASP A 100 2.23 11.96 29.82
C ASP A 100 0.71 12.03 29.62
N ALA A 101 0.07 13.02 30.25
CA ALA A 101 -1.31 13.38 29.94
C ALA A 101 -1.29 14.53 28.93
N VAL A 102 -1.94 14.32 27.78
CA VAL A 102 -1.99 15.31 26.69
C VAL A 102 -3.43 15.73 26.42
N GLU A 103 -3.64 16.99 26.09
CA GLU A 103 -4.96 17.51 25.75
C GLU A 103 -5.51 16.84 24.48
N ILE A 104 -6.78 16.44 24.50
CA ILE A 104 -7.52 15.97 23.33
C ILE A 104 -8.21 17.17 22.67
N ILE A 105 -7.84 17.46 21.43
CA ILE A 105 -8.38 18.60 20.67
C ILE A 105 -9.28 18.18 19.51
N GLY A 106 -9.40 16.88 19.22
CA GLY A 106 -10.27 16.39 18.16
C GLY A 106 -10.46 14.88 18.15
N PHE A 107 -11.52 14.43 17.48
CA PHE A 107 -11.84 13.02 17.28
C PHE A 107 -12.08 12.73 15.79
N TYR A 108 -11.52 11.64 15.28
CA TYR A 108 -11.77 11.15 13.92
C TYR A 108 -12.32 9.71 13.98
N PRO A 109 -13.58 9.52 13.58
CA PRO A 109 -14.20 8.20 13.57
C PRO A 109 -13.46 7.22 12.65
N PRO A 110 -13.39 5.93 12.99
CA PRO A 110 -14.04 5.32 14.15
C PRO A 110 -13.20 5.37 15.44
N ASN A 111 -11.88 5.58 15.36
CA ASN A 111 -11.00 5.35 16.51
C ASN A 111 -9.66 6.10 16.44
N TYR A 112 -9.66 7.38 16.10
CA TYR A 112 -8.46 8.23 16.17
C TYR A 112 -8.74 9.48 17.00
N TRP A 113 -7.73 9.89 17.77
CA TRP A 113 -7.74 11.16 18.50
C TRP A 113 -6.68 12.10 17.94
N VAL A 114 -7.00 13.39 17.95
CA VAL A 114 -6.03 14.46 17.74
C VAL A 114 -5.70 15.04 19.09
N VAL A 115 -4.41 15.04 19.43
CA VAL A 115 -3.89 15.53 20.70
C VAL A 115 -2.93 16.69 20.48
N MET A 116 -2.84 17.59 21.45
CA MET A 116 -1.85 18.67 21.45
C MET A 116 -0.59 18.25 22.20
N THR A 117 0.58 18.37 21.57
CA THR A 117 1.90 18.10 22.17
C THR A 117 2.84 19.29 21.98
N ASP A 118 4.03 19.26 22.57
CA ASP A 118 5.07 20.27 22.33
C ASP A 118 5.53 20.33 20.86
N ALA A 119 5.37 19.23 20.11
CA ALA A 119 5.63 19.17 18.67
C ALA A 119 4.46 19.72 17.82
N GLY A 120 3.37 20.13 18.46
CA GLY A 120 2.12 20.56 17.82
C GLY A 120 1.02 19.49 17.84
N PRO A 121 -0.10 19.75 17.11
CA PRO A 121 -1.23 18.84 17.05
C PRO A 121 -0.89 17.59 16.22
N CYS A 122 -1.22 16.41 16.74
CA CYS A 122 -0.91 15.16 16.05
C CYS A 122 -1.91 14.03 16.36
N TRP A 123 -1.86 13.01 15.52
CA TRP A 123 -2.83 11.93 15.47
C TRP A 123 -2.33 10.69 16.18
N VAL A 124 -3.17 10.13 17.04
CA VAL A 124 -2.90 8.88 17.78
C VAL A 124 -4.04 7.89 17.55
N ALA A 125 -3.69 6.60 17.43
CA ALA A 125 -4.68 5.54 17.30
C ALA A 125 -5.37 5.33 18.66
N GLY A 126 -6.71 5.33 18.66
CA GLY A 126 -7.52 5.27 19.87
C GLY A 126 -7.39 3.95 20.64
N GLU A 127 -6.85 2.90 20.02
CA GLU A 127 -6.52 1.64 20.71
C GLU A 127 -5.42 1.78 21.77
N PHE A 128 -4.59 2.82 21.69
CA PHE A 128 -3.53 3.11 22.67
C PHE A 128 -3.89 4.27 23.60
N VAL A 129 -5.10 4.82 23.48
CA VAL A 129 -5.55 6.01 24.21
C VAL A 129 -6.57 5.62 25.26
N THR A 130 -6.31 6.00 26.50
CA THR A 130 -7.32 6.03 27.57
C THR A 130 -7.80 7.48 27.74
N PRO A 131 -8.95 7.87 27.13
CA PRO A 131 -9.47 9.22 27.23
C PRO A 131 -10.10 9.47 28.61
N SER A 132 -10.04 10.72 29.08
CA SER A 132 -10.58 11.17 30.35
C SER A 132 -11.03 12.64 30.27
N GLY A 133 -11.75 13.11 31.29
CA GLY A 133 -12.37 14.44 31.28
C GLY A 133 -13.67 14.50 30.47
N SER A 134 -14.09 15.70 30.11
CA SER A 134 -15.34 15.95 29.38
C SER A 134 -15.13 15.89 27.87
N LEU A 135 -15.51 14.77 27.24
CA LEU A 135 -15.41 14.60 25.79
C LEU A 135 -16.56 15.28 25.00
N ALA A 136 -17.54 15.85 25.69
CA ALA A 136 -18.75 16.41 25.06
C ALA A 136 -18.46 17.59 24.12
N ALA A 137 -17.35 18.30 24.35
CA ALA A 137 -16.93 19.44 23.55
C ALA A 137 -15.85 19.10 22.50
N VAL A 138 -15.37 17.84 22.43
CA VAL A 138 -14.33 17.47 21.48
C VAL A 138 -14.92 17.47 20.07
N PRO A 139 -14.39 18.30 19.14
CA PRO A 139 -14.91 18.36 17.79
C PRO A 139 -14.54 17.11 16.99
N THR A 140 -15.46 16.69 16.13
CA THR A 140 -15.11 15.73 15.08
C THR A 140 -14.28 16.43 14.01
N VAL A 141 -13.14 15.86 13.66
CA VAL A 141 -12.24 16.40 12.62
C VAL A 141 -12.28 15.54 11.36
N THR A 142 -11.76 16.07 10.26
CA THR A 142 -11.47 15.30 9.04
C THR A 142 -10.00 14.92 9.00
N ALA A 143 -9.68 13.75 8.45
CA ALA A 143 -8.30 13.39 8.16
C ALA A 143 -7.68 14.40 7.18
N PRO A 144 -6.40 14.78 7.35
CA PRO A 144 -5.63 15.38 6.27
C PRO A 144 -5.65 14.47 5.05
N PRO A 145 -5.40 14.98 3.84
CA PRO A 145 -5.14 14.10 2.71
C PRO A 145 -4.00 13.15 3.10
N THR A 146 -4.15 11.86 2.79
CA THR A 146 -3.05 10.91 2.88
C THR A 146 -1.86 11.50 2.15
N PRO A 147 -0.65 11.52 2.75
CA PRO A 147 0.54 11.92 2.04
C PRO A 147 0.57 11.09 0.76
N GLN A 148 0.41 11.77 -0.37
CA GLN A 148 0.68 11.12 -1.63
C GLN A 148 2.17 10.82 -1.58
N GLY A 149 2.54 9.55 -1.81
CA GLY A 149 3.94 9.16 -1.90
C GLY A 149 4.70 10.13 -2.79
N GLY A 150 6.02 10.24 -2.59
CA GLY A 150 6.86 11.08 -3.43
C GLY A 150 6.77 10.69 -4.91
N ALA A 151 7.56 11.35 -5.76
CA ALA A 151 7.75 10.86 -7.12
C ALA A 151 8.19 9.38 -7.07
N PRO A 152 7.77 8.53 -8.04
CA PRO A 152 8.11 7.12 -8.02
C PRO A 152 9.61 6.90 -7.97
N ASP A 153 10.08 5.80 -7.38
CA ASP A 153 11.49 5.45 -7.42
C ASP A 153 12.04 5.32 -8.85
N ASN A 154 13.34 5.52 -9.01
CA ASN A 154 14.02 5.42 -10.31
C ASN A 154 13.71 4.11 -11.05
N VAL A 155 13.38 4.21 -12.34
CA VAL A 155 13.06 3.06 -13.18
C VAL A 155 14.31 2.25 -13.52
N SER A 156 14.30 0.97 -13.18
CA SER A 156 15.38 0.03 -13.49
C SER A 156 15.04 -0.81 -14.71
N LEU A 157 15.70 -0.55 -15.85
CA LEU A 157 15.60 -1.40 -17.04
C LEU A 157 16.21 -2.79 -16.74
N GLN A 158 15.46 -3.83 -17.05
CA GLN A 158 15.86 -5.23 -16.82
C GLN A 158 16.40 -5.89 -18.08
N GLN A 159 15.79 -5.59 -19.23
CA GLN A 159 16.18 -6.18 -20.51
C GLN A 159 15.79 -5.27 -21.68
N TRP A 160 16.60 -5.28 -22.74
CA TRP A 160 16.28 -4.65 -24.01
C TRP A 160 16.83 -5.48 -25.16
N ASN A 161 16.02 -5.69 -26.20
CA ASN A 161 16.40 -6.42 -27.41
C ASN A 161 16.01 -5.61 -28.64
N ILE A 162 16.78 -5.77 -29.72
CA ILE A 162 16.46 -5.27 -31.05
C ILE A 162 16.68 -6.39 -32.08
N ASP A 163 15.68 -6.65 -32.92
CA ASP A 163 15.74 -7.64 -33.99
C ASP A 163 15.58 -6.92 -35.34
N CYS A 164 16.67 -6.83 -36.10
CA CYS A 164 16.75 -6.09 -37.36
C CYS A 164 16.45 -6.98 -38.58
N ASN A 165 15.46 -6.60 -39.37
CA ASN A 165 15.14 -7.18 -40.67
C ASN A 165 15.63 -6.27 -41.80
N TYR A 166 16.79 -6.60 -42.37
CA TYR A 166 17.40 -5.82 -43.45
C TYR A 166 16.70 -5.95 -44.80
N ALA A 167 15.81 -6.93 -44.98
CA ALA A 167 15.04 -7.05 -46.21
C ALA A 167 13.88 -6.04 -46.26
N THR A 168 13.28 -5.74 -45.10
CA THR A 168 12.19 -4.77 -44.96
C THR A 168 12.62 -3.43 -44.37
N ASN A 169 13.87 -3.31 -43.91
CA ASN A 169 14.40 -2.15 -43.18
C ASN A 169 13.64 -1.86 -41.89
N GLU A 170 13.17 -2.90 -41.22
CA GLU A 170 12.41 -2.82 -39.96
C GLU A 170 13.24 -3.38 -38.80
N ALA A 171 13.02 -2.82 -37.61
CA ALA A 171 13.62 -3.30 -36.37
C ALA A 171 12.53 -3.46 -35.31
N ASN A 172 12.43 -4.65 -34.73
CA ASN A 172 11.53 -4.93 -33.61
C ASN A 172 12.27 -4.68 -32.30
N VAL A 173 11.80 -3.74 -31.51
CA VAL A 173 12.37 -3.35 -30.23
C VAL A 173 11.51 -3.87 -29.10
N THR A 174 12.13 -4.47 -28.08
CA THR A 174 11.47 -4.84 -26.82
C THR A 174 12.25 -4.27 -25.64
N ILE A 175 11.58 -3.60 -24.71
CA ILE A 175 12.18 -3.05 -23.49
C ILE A 175 11.36 -3.54 -22.29
N ARG A 176 12.03 -4.03 -21.25
CA ARG A 176 11.42 -4.48 -19.99
C ARG A 176 12.07 -3.78 -18.80
N TRP A 177 11.27 -3.46 -17.79
CA TRP A 177 11.72 -2.79 -16.57
C TRP A 177 11.07 -3.39 -15.31
N THR A 178 11.57 -3.01 -14.14
CA THR A 178 10.94 -3.33 -12.86
C THR A 178 9.82 -2.35 -12.59
N ASP A 179 8.65 -2.90 -12.26
CA ASP A 179 7.48 -2.14 -11.88
C ASP A 179 7.68 -1.37 -10.55
N LYS A 180 6.87 -0.33 -10.33
CA LYS A 180 6.88 0.54 -9.15
C LYS A 180 5.53 0.41 -8.44
N GLU A 181 5.46 0.80 -7.18
CA GLU A 181 4.21 0.69 -6.41
C GLU A 181 3.43 2.03 -6.39
N ASP A 182 4.12 3.15 -6.56
CA ASP A 182 3.58 4.51 -6.40
C ASP A 182 3.44 5.29 -7.73
N GLU A 183 3.56 4.64 -8.88
CA GLU A 183 3.36 5.27 -10.18
C GLU A 183 1.90 5.24 -10.64
N SER A 184 1.49 6.30 -11.33
CA SER A 184 0.23 6.34 -12.09
C SER A 184 0.39 5.72 -13.49
N GLY A 185 1.62 5.64 -13.98
CA GLY A 185 1.95 5.01 -15.24
C GLY A 185 3.40 5.20 -15.66
N TYR A 186 3.67 4.81 -16.90
CA TYR A 186 4.99 4.91 -17.52
C TYR A 186 4.93 5.66 -18.85
N ARG A 187 5.97 6.42 -19.16
CA ARG A 187 6.18 7.06 -20.45
C ARG A 187 7.44 6.51 -21.09
N VAL A 188 7.35 6.11 -22.35
CA VAL A 188 8.48 5.63 -23.13
C VAL A 188 8.93 6.72 -24.07
N PHE A 189 10.22 7.05 -24.01
CA PHE A 189 10.83 8.04 -24.88
C PHE A 189 11.79 7.38 -25.85
N ARG A 190 11.72 7.80 -27.12
CA ARG A 190 12.64 7.43 -28.18
C ARG A 190 13.30 8.68 -28.72
N ASN A 191 14.63 8.76 -28.70
CA ASN A 191 15.39 9.95 -29.13
C ASN A 191 14.85 11.26 -28.52
N ASN A 192 14.50 11.22 -27.22
CA ASN A 192 13.91 12.33 -26.46
C ASN A 192 12.47 12.74 -26.84
N GLU A 193 11.81 12.01 -27.73
CA GLU A 193 10.39 12.19 -28.06
C GLU A 193 9.53 11.17 -27.30
N LEU A 194 8.41 11.62 -26.72
CA LEU A 194 7.43 10.74 -26.08
C LEU A 194 6.71 9.92 -27.16
N ILE A 195 6.83 8.60 -27.10
CA ILE A 195 6.21 7.70 -28.09
C ILE A 195 5.08 6.85 -27.53
N ALA A 196 5.04 6.65 -26.21
CA ALA A 196 3.99 5.88 -25.56
C ALA A 196 3.77 6.32 -24.12
N GLU A 197 2.51 6.28 -23.68
CA GLU A 197 2.12 6.35 -22.28
C GLU A 197 1.37 5.06 -21.93
N LEU A 198 1.80 4.40 -20.87
CA LEU A 198 1.32 3.10 -20.40
C LEU A 198 0.73 3.28 -19.00
N VAL A 199 -0.29 2.48 -18.70
CA VAL A 199 -0.94 2.48 -17.38
C VAL A 199 0.00 1.93 -16.29
N ALA A 200 -0.29 2.23 -15.03
CA ALA A 200 0.39 1.63 -13.87
C ALA A 200 0.48 0.10 -13.96
N ASN A 201 1.47 -0.50 -13.30
CA ASN A 201 1.80 -1.92 -13.37
C ASN A 201 2.32 -2.43 -14.74
N SER A 202 2.55 -1.54 -15.70
CA SER A 202 3.16 -1.91 -16.98
C SER A 202 4.66 -2.11 -16.81
N ASN A 203 5.19 -3.21 -17.32
CA ASN A 203 6.62 -3.56 -17.18
C ASN A 203 7.32 -3.91 -18.49
N THR A 204 6.65 -3.67 -19.62
CA THR A 204 7.16 -4.02 -20.96
C THR A 204 6.63 -3.06 -22.02
N PHE A 205 7.46 -2.77 -23.02
CA PHE A 205 7.11 -2.02 -24.22
C PHE A 205 7.69 -2.72 -25.44
N THR A 206 6.93 -2.73 -26.54
CA THR A 206 7.36 -3.28 -27.83
C THR A 206 6.93 -2.38 -28.98
N GLU A 207 7.80 -2.21 -29.96
CA GLU A 207 7.53 -1.42 -31.17
C GLU A 207 8.28 -1.98 -32.38
N THR A 208 7.75 -1.76 -33.58
CA THR A 208 8.48 -1.96 -34.83
C THR A 208 8.78 -0.60 -35.45
N ILE A 209 10.05 -0.31 -35.72
CA ILE A 209 10.52 0.95 -36.30
C ILE A 209 11.25 0.69 -37.62
N SER A 210 11.37 1.70 -38.47
CA SER A 210 12.29 1.62 -39.61
C SER A 210 13.70 2.01 -39.17
N LEU A 211 14.66 1.11 -39.35
CA LEU A 211 16.07 1.34 -39.02
C LEU A 211 16.96 0.62 -40.03
N LEU A 212 17.85 1.37 -40.69
CA LEU A 212 18.81 0.84 -41.66
C LEU A 212 20.07 0.30 -40.96
N SER A 213 20.86 -0.49 -41.68
CA SER A 213 22.13 -1.00 -41.15
C SER A 213 23.09 0.13 -40.78
N GLY A 214 23.71 0.03 -39.61
CA GLY A 214 24.56 1.04 -38.97
C GLY A 214 23.80 2.14 -38.22
N GLN A 215 22.47 2.20 -38.28
CA GLN A 215 21.69 3.23 -37.57
C GLN A 215 21.39 2.82 -36.13
N SER A 216 21.36 3.82 -35.25
CA SER A 216 21.11 3.63 -33.83
C SER A 216 19.90 4.43 -33.35
N VAL A 217 19.27 3.96 -32.28
CA VAL A 217 18.10 4.57 -31.64
C VAL A 217 18.26 4.52 -30.13
N GLY A 218 17.96 5.64 -29.46
CA GLY A 218 18.02 5.78 -28.02
C GLY A 218 16.66 5.62 -27.36
N TYR A 219 16.60 4.94 -26.21
CA TYR A 219 15.39 4.79 -25.40
C TYR A 219 15.63 5.07 -23.92
N TYR A 220 14.60 5.56 -23.23
CA TYR A 220 14.50 5.52 -21.78
C TYR A 220 13.02 5.50 -21.35
N VAL A 221 12.77 5.06 -20.12
CA VAL A 221 11.41 4.92 -19.57
C VAL A 221 11.30 5.82 -18.34
N VAL A 222 10.16 6.50 -18.21
CA VAL A 222 9.87 7.41 -17.10
C VAL A 222 8.66 6.89 -16.33
N ALA A 223 8.78 6.67 -15.03
CA ALA A 223 7.63 6.46 -14.15
C ALA A 223 7.13 7.81 -13.66
N PHE A 224 5.81 8.00 -13.59
CA PHE A 224 5.22 9.26 -13.15
C PHE A 224 4.02 9.06 -12.24
N ASN A 225 3.78 10.01 -11.34
CA ASN A 225 2.54 10.20 -10.60
C ASN A 225 2.26 11.71 -10.46
N SER A 226 1.29 12.12 -9.65
CA SER A 226 1.02 13.56 -9.43
C SER A 226 2.04 14.26 -8.52
N ALA A 227 2.93 13.53 -7.83
CA ALA A 227 4.02 14.11 -7.06
C ALA A 227 5.28 14.37 -7.91
N GLY A 228 5.44 13.69 -9.05
CA GLY A 228 6.51 13.94 -10.01
C GLY A 228 6.84 12.72 -10.86
N ASP A 229 8.03 12.73 -11.46
CA ASP A 229 8.50 11.71 -12.38
C ASP A 229 9.97 11.34 -12.17
N THR A 230 10.33 10.10 -12.47
CA THR A 230 11.71 9.61 -12.46
C THR A 230 12.01 8.76 -13.69
N SER A 231 13.24 8.92 -14.21
CA SER A 231 13.66 8.33 -15.48
C SER A 231 14.64 7.18 -15.29
N SER A 232 14.58 6.15 -16.13
CA SER A 232 15.63 5.15 -16.22
C SER A 232 16.92 5.73 -16.77
N LYS A 233 18.00 4.95 -16.71
CA LYS A 233 19.16 5.18 -17.59
C LYS A 233 18.72 5.06 -19.05
N SER A 234 19.35 5.86 -19.91
CA SER A 234 19.17 5.73 -21.36
C SER A 234 19.96 4.54 -21.91
N ILE A 235 19.36 3.86 -22.88
CA ILE A 235 19.99 2.79 -23.66
C ILE A 235 20.06 3.20 -25.12
N THR A 236 21.01 2.64 -25.86
CA THR A 236 21.14 2.81 -27.31
C THR A 236 21.16 1.44 -27.97
N LEU A 237 20.32 1.26 -28.99
CA LEU A 237 20.18 0.04 -29.76
C LEU A 237 20.60 0.32 -31.20
N THR A 238 21.22 -0.65 -31.87
CA THR A 238 21.84 -0.46 -33.19
C THR A 238 21.51 -1.64 -34.10
N CYS A 239 21.07 -1.33 -35.32
CA CYS A 239 21.20 -2.18 -36.50
C CYS A 239 22.44 -1.72 -37.29
#